data_AF-A0A7S3KZL9-F1
#
_entry.id   AF-A0A7S3KZL9-F1
#
_cell.length_a   1.000
_cell.length_b   1.000
_cell.length_c   1.000
_cell.angle_alpha   90.00
_cell.angle_beta   90.00
_cell.angle_gamma   90.00
#
_symmetry.space_group_name_H-M   'P 1'
#
loop_
_entity.id
_entity.type
_entity.pdbx_description
1 polymer ?
#
loop_
_entity_poly.entity_id
_entity_poly.type
_entity_poly.pdbx_seq_one_letter_code
_entity_poly.pdbx_strand_id
1 'polypeptide(L)'
;MILTGDSVNSMVDRLDEKKMEDSFVSPGGCNGEPENLSMDSKPFFLMDWLEKIIPTDLEFAQQFLHTPNKEAKLEDAKHLTGAVPRELFTPAPKSKDPIANTTSHREKSYFYKKSITIGNAWNAKGLQKAQKDHWEEALLCWQNALEVRVQVVGENHLDVANTYNNIGIAQGKIGCYDEAIKSLQLAQDIRKRQLGEDHKEVAATLHNIGNVYQQSGDFLKAVEYFQSSKQLQQIHFGKNHVQVARAAIAIGHAYFQAAKWEESLEAYIGAIETLRRAGISEDDDEIIHLKEDVQDVEAELNRSL
;
A
#
# COMPACT_ATOMS: atom_id res chain seq x y z
N MET A 1 20.61 -1.17 -21.53
CA MET A 1 21.00 0.11 -20.90
C MET A 1 20.29 0.15 -19.55
N ILE A 2 21.08 -0.02 -18.50
CA ILE A 2 20.64 -0.19 -17.10
C ILE A 2 20.16 1.17 -16.60
N LEU A 3 18.94 1.24 -16.06
CA LEU A 3 18.46 2.43 -15.37
C LEU A 3 18.94 2.35 -13.91
N THR A 4 19.86 3.23 -13.54
CA THR A 4 20.43 3.34 -12.20
C THR A 4 19.49 4.10 -11.25
N GLY A 5 19.60 3.82 -9.95
CA GLY A 5 18.72 4.28 -8.86
C GLY A 5 18.69 5.78 -8.58
N ASP A 6 19.23 6.63 -9.44
CA ASP A 6 19.35 8.07 -9.21
C ASP A 6 18.09 8.87 -9.63
N SER A 7 17.19 8.28 -10.43
CA SER A 7 16.00 8.98 -10.95
C SER A 7 14.85 9.11 -9.95
N VAL A 8 14.80 8.29 -8.89
CA VAL A 8 13.73 8.35 -7.88
C VAL A 8 14.11 9.32 -6.76
N ASN A 9 15.38 9.35 -6.35
CA ASN A 9 15.86 10.25 -5.30
C ASN A 9 15.81 11.73 -5.73
N SER A 10 16.09 12.05 -7.00
CA SER A 10 16.10 13.45 -7.46
C SER A 10 14.71 14.09 -7.55
N MET A 11 13.62 13.31 -7.51
CA MET A 11 12.24 13.83 -7.47
C MET A 11 11.78 14.09 -6.04
N VAL A 12 12.30 13.34 -5.06
CA VAL A 12 11.92 13.50 -3.66
C VAL A 12 12.71 14.60 -2.97
N ASP A 13 13.98 14.82 -3.35
CA ASP A 13 14.84 15.88 -2.79
C ASP A 13 14.42 17.31 -3.16
N ARG A 14 13.42 17.49 -4.03
CA ARG A 14 12.89 18.82 -4.43
C ARG A 14 11.58 19.20 -3.76
N LEU A 15 11.04 18.34 -2.89
CA LEU A 15 9.87 18.64 -2.08
C LEU A 15 10.35 19.36 -0.82
N ASP A 16 10.22 20.68 -0.80
CA ASP A 16 10.60 21.55 0.31
C ASP A 16 9.80 21.16 1.57
N GLU A 17 10.39 20.31 2.43
CA GLU A 17 9.74 19.66 3.58
C GLU A 17 9.06 20.69 4.52
N LYS A 18 9.61 21.91 4.57
CA LYS A 18 9.18 22.98 5.47
C LYS A 18 7.86 23.66 5.10
N LYS A 19 7.41 23.59 3.84
CA LYS A 19 6.15 24.25 3.40
C LYS A 19 4.92 23.35 3.52
N MET A 20 5.10 22.03 3.61
CA MET A 20 4.00 21.09 3.85
C MET A 20 3.64 21.00 5.34
N GLU A 21 4.59 21.20 6.25
CA GLU A 21 4.35 21.21 7.70
C GLU A 21 3.44 22.38 8.13
N ASP A 22 3.57 23.56 7.51
CA ASP A 22 2.83 24.76 7.90
C ASP A 22 1.37 24.82 7.37
N SER A 23 0.98 23.94 6.45
CA SER A 23 -0.36 23.94 5.81
C SER A 23 -1.34 22.93 6.41
N PHE A 24 -0.90 22.10 7.37
CA PHE A 24 -1.74 21.09 7.99
C PHE A 24 -1.76 21.24 9.51
N VAL A 25 -2.91 21.68 10.03
CA VAL A 25 -3.26 21.46 11.43
C VAL A 25 -3.24 19.95 11.66
N SER A 26 -2.32 19.51 12.51
CA SER A 26 -2.20 18.14 12.99
C SER A 26 -3.55 17.64 13.52
N PRO A 27 -4.21 16.64 12.90
CA PRO A 27 -5.19 15.86 13.62
C PRO A 27 -4.38 14.96 14.54
N GLY A 28 -4.51 15.22 15.85
CA GLY A 28 -3.84 14.47 16.89
C GLY A 28 -3.98 12.95 16.72
N GLY A 29 -2.99 12.23 17.26
CA GLY A 29 -2.83 10.78 17.14
C GLY A 29 -4.08 9.94 17.44
N CYS A 30 -4.03 8.72 16.90
CA CYS A 30 -4.96 7.58 16.98
C CYS A 30 -6.50 7.83 16.92
N ASN A 31 -7.02 9.06 16.85
CA ASN A 31 -8.47 9.34 17.01
C ASN A 31 -9.19 9.89 15.77
N GLY A 32 -8.59 9.82 14.57
CA GLY A 32 -9.29 10.13 13.33
C GLY A 32 -10.10 8.93 12.84
N GLU A 33 -11.36 8.79 13.26
CA GLU A 33 -12.29 7.89 12.56
C GLU A 33 -12.41 8.36 11.10
N PRO A 34 -12.33 7.46 10.09
CA PRO A 34 -12.71 7.84 8.74
C PRO A 34 -14.22 8.07 8.74
N GLU A 35 -14.63 9.35 8.79
CA GLU A 35 -16.03 9.72 8.70
C GLU A 35 -16.66 9.09 7.45
N ASN A 36 -17.80 8.44 7.68
CA ASN A 36 -18.56 7.67 6.72
C ASN A 36 -19.19 8.63 5.67
N LEU A 37 -18.42 9.00 4.63
CA LEU A 37 -18.86 9.94 3.60
C LEU A 37 -19.73 9.26 2.54
N SER A 38 -21.00 9.00 2.90
CA SER A 38 -22.11 8.83 1.97
C SER A 38 -22.19 10.07 1.09
N MET A 39 -21.87 9.94 -0.20
CA MET A 39 -21.70 11.14 -1.01
C MET A 39 -21.96 10.80 -2.49
N ASP A 40 -23.25 10.84 -2.82
CA ASP A 40 -23.77 10.94 -4.18
C ASP A 40 -23.47 12.35 -4.71
N SER A 41 -22.83 12.45 -5.89
CA SER A 41 -22.40 13.67 -6.64
C SER A 41 -20.97 14.21 -6.39
N LYS A 42 -19.93 13.44 -6.76
CA LYS A 42 -18.51 13.71 -6.40
C LYS A 42 -17.53 14.37 -7.41
N PRO A 43 -17.76 14.52 -8.74
CA PRO A 43 -16.64 14.90 -9.63
C PRO A 43 -16.18 16.36 -9.49
N PHE A 44 -17.02 17.27 -8.99
CA PHE A 44 -16.69 18.70 -8.90
C PHE A 44 -15.85 19.04 -7.64
N PHE A 45 -16.02 18.28 -6.55
CA PHE A 45 -15.34 18.53 -5.27
C PHE A 45 -13.88 18.05 -5.25
N LEU A 46 -13.56 16.99 -5.99
CA LEU A 46 -12.20 16.47 -6.08
C LEU A 46 -11.23 17.50 -6.66
N MET A 47 -11.70 18.35 -7.60
CA MET A 47 -10.86 19.35 -8.24
C MET A 47 -10.58 20.53 -7.30
N ASP A 48 -11.60 21.08 -6.63
CA ASP A 48 -11.41 22.14 -5.63
C ASP A 48 -10.55 21.67 -4.45
N TRP A 49 -10.65 20.39 -4.08
CA TRP A 49 -9.82 19.78 -3.04
C TRP A 49 -8.38 19.54 -3.51
N LEU A 50 -8.17 18.99 -4.72
CA LEU A 50 -6.85 18.83 -5.32
C LEU A 50 -6.16 20.19 -5.52
N GLU A 51 -6.88 21.23 -5.93
CA GLU A 51 -6.34 22.59 -6.10
C GLU A 51 -6.01 23.27 -4.76
N LYS A 52 -6.75 22.97 -3.68
CA LYS A 52 -6.46 23.48 -2.32
C LYS A 52 -5.29 22.78 -1.64
N ILE A 53 -5.07 21.49 -1.92
CA ILE A 53 -3.91 20.73 -1.42
C ILE A 53 -2.64 21.03 -2.22
N ILE A 54 -2.77 21.59 -3.42
CA ILE A 54 -1.64 21.88 -4.31
C ILE A 54 -1.39 23.40 -4.44
N PRO A 55 -0.82 24.09 -3.43
CA PRO A 55 -0.18 25.38 -3.68
C PRO A 55 1.24 25.26 -4.26
N THR A 56 1.91 24.11 -4.13
CA THR A 56 3.34 23.95 -4.49
C THR A 56 3.60 23.05 -5.71
N ASP A 57 2.72 22.09 -6.02
CA ASP A 57 2.93 21.20 -7.18
C ASP A 57 2.31 21.73 -8.49
N LEU A 58 1.56 22.84 -8.48
CA LEU A 58 1.04 23.44 -9.70
C LEU A 58 2.17 24.09 -10.51
N GLU A 59 3.09 24.79 -9.84
CA GLU A 59 4.31 25.32 -10.46
C GLU A 59 5.29 24.21 -10.86
N PHE A 60 5.47 23.17 -10.04
CA PHE A 60 6.34 22.03 -10.37
C PHE A 60 5.79 21.22 -11.56
N ALA A 61 4.48 20.93 -11.59
CA ALA A 61 3.84 20.25 -12.71
C ALA A 61 3.81 21.11 -13.99
N GLN A 62 3.67 22.44 -13.86
CA GLN A 62 3.79 23.39 -14.98
C GLN A 62 5.24 23.50 -15.49
N GLN A 63 6.25 23.49 -14.61
CA GLN A 63 7.67 23.45 -14.98
C GLN A 63 8.08 22.11 -15.61
N PHE A 64 7.54 20.98 -15.16
CA PHE A 64 7.79 19.66 -15.77
C PHE A 64 7.18 19.55 -17.17
N LEU A 65 6.04 20.22 -17.39
CA LEU A 65 5.42 20.40 -18.72
C LEU A 65 6.15 21.40 -19.63
N HIS A 66 7.18 22.09 -19.13
CA HIS A 66 8.04 23.01 -19.89
C HIS A 66 9.39 22.40 -20.30
N THR A 67 9.55 21.06 -20.27
CA THR A 67 10.67 20.44 -21.00
C THR A 67 10.40 20.43 -22.52
N PRO A 68 11.36 20.90 -23.34
CA PRO A 68 11.05 21.51 -24.63
C PRO A 68 10.91 20.45 -25.74
N ASN A 69 9.68 20.06 -26.07
CA ASN A 69 9.28 19.79 -27.47
C ASN A 69 7.76 19.59 -27.68
N LYS A 70 6.94 20.53 -27.20
CA LYS A 70 5.52 20.66 -27.60
C LYS A 70 5.24 21.85 -28.50
N GLU A 71 6.05 22.91 -28.41
CA GLU A 71 5.86 24.15 -29.18
C GLU A 71 6.04 23.94 -30.69
N ALA A 72 6.96 23.06 -31.11
CA ALA A 72 7.21 22.75 -32.51
C ALA A 72 6.02 22.09 -33.25
N LYS A 73 4.96 21.66 -32.54
CA LYS A 73 3.73 21.13 -33.17
C LYS A 73 2.50 22.01 -32.97
N LEU A 74 2.57 23.03 -32.11
CA LEU A 74 1.47 23.97 -31.89
C LEU A 74 1.52 25.15 -32.87
N GLU A 75 2.72 25.46 -33.38
CA GLU A 75 2.91 26.48 -34.42
C GLU A 75 2.29 26.07 -35.77
N ASP A 76 2.30 24.77 -36.08
CA ASP A 76 1.63 24.18 -37.24
C ASP A 76 0.10 24.16 -37.14
N ALA A 77 -0.49 24.51 -35.98
CA ALA A 77 -1.94 24.51 -35.78
C ALA A 77 -2.59 25.91 -35.86
N LYS A 78 -1.81 26.95 -36.18
CA LYS A 78 -2.27 28.37 -36.22
C LYS A 78 -3.27 28.71 -37.35
N HIS A 79 -3.59 27.77 -38.24
CA HIS A 79 -4.50 28.00 -39.37
C HIS A 79 -5.95 27.54 -39.15
N LEU A 80 -6.28 26.97 -37.98
CA LEU A 80 -7.64 26.52 -37.68
C LEU A 80 -8.29 27.44 -36.63
N THR A 81 -8.72 28.60 -37.12
CA THR A 81 -9.49 29.64 -36.40
C THR A 81 -10.92 29.22 -36.09
N GLY A 82 -11.48 29.72 -34.98
CA GLY A 82 -12.87 30.25 -34.98
C GLY A 82 -13.83 29.74 -33.91
N ALA A 83 -14.19 30.64 -32.98
CA ALA A 83 -15.41 30.68 -32.15
C ALA A 83 -15.80 29.44 -31.31
N VAL A 84 -15.71 29.56 -29.98
CA VAL A 84 -16.43 28.68 -29.04
C VAL A 84 -17.64 29.45 -28.48
N PRO A 85 -18.88 29.12 -28.87
CA PRO A 85 -20.09 29.79 -28.37
C PRO A 85 -20.42 29.43 -26.91
N ARG A 86 -21.04 30.40 -26.22
CA ARG A 86 -21.27 30.46 -24.75
C ARG A 86 -22.39 29.55 -24.21
N GLU A 87 -22.84 28.55 -24.98
CA GLU A 87 -24.03 27.72 -24.67
C GLU A 87 -23.70 26.33 -24.10
N LEU A 88 -22.42 26.04 -23.80
CA LEU A 88 -21.94 24.75 -23.24
C LEU A 88 -22.41 24.43 -21.80
N PHE A 89 -23.26 25.26 -21.18
CA PHE A 89 -23.57 25.19 -19.74
C PHE A 89 -25.03 24.89 -19.37
N THR A 90 -25.83 24.25 -20.23
CA THR A 90 -27.11 23.66 -19.79
C THR A 90 -27.18 22.15 -20.07
N PRO A 91 -27.73 21.33 -19.14
CA PRO A 91 -27.64 19.88 -19.22
C PRO A 91 -28.56 19.31 -20.30
N ALA A 92 -28.06 18.29 -21.00
CA ALA A 92 -28.57 17.83 -22.30
C ALA A 92 -29.90 17.05 -22.27
N PRO A 93 -30.71 17.09 -23.35
CA PRO A 93 -31.64 16.03 -23.67
C PRO A 93 -30.96 14.92 -24.49
N LYS A 94 -31.26 13.67 -24.15
CA LYS A 94 -30.67 12.45 -24.73
C LYS A 94 -30.92 12.37 -26.26
N SER A 95 -29.86 12.32 -27.08
CA SER A 95 -29.97 12.02 -28.52
C SER A 95 -29.11 10.80 -28.91
N LYS A 96 -29.51 10.12 -30.00
CA LYS A 96 -29.10 8.77 -30.41
C LYS A 96 -27.95 8.72 -31.43
N ASP A 97 -27.09 9.75 -31.52
CA ASP A 97 -26.05 9.80 -32.58
C ASP A 97 -24.62 9.45 -32.11
N PRO A 98 -23.82 8.70 -32.91
CA PRO A 98 -22.63 7.97 -32.44
C PRO A 98 -21.37 8.85 -32.24
N ILE A 99 -21.45 10.16 -32.51
CA ILE A 99 -20.30 11.07 -32.50
C ILE A 99 -20.05 11.69 -31.11
N ALA A 100 -21.00 11.54 -30.17
CA ALA A 100 -20.88 12.03 -28.79
C ALA A 100 -19.89 11.24 -27.89
N ASN A 101 -19.29 10.16 -28.40
CA ASN A 101 -18.50 9.22 -27.58
C ASN A 101 -17.00 9.56 -27.48
N THR A 102 -16.47 10.49 -28.27
CA THR A 102 -15.01 10.68 -28.40
C THR A 102 -14.40 11.75 -27.49
N THR A 103 -15.13 12.83 -27.17
CA THR A 103 -14.64 13.90 -26.28
C THR A 103 -14.74 13.51 -24.80
N SER A 104 -15.82 12.80 -24.42
CA SER A 104 -16.01 12.24 -23.06
C SER A 104 -14.89 11.28 -22.67
N HIS A 105 -14.37 10.49 -23.62
CA HIS A 105 -13.27 9.56 -23.37
C HIS A 105 -11.91 10.25 -23.19
N ARG A 106 -11.67 11.38 -23.88
CA ARG A 106 -10.36 12.06 -23.88
C ARG A 106 -10.11 12.85 -22.59
N GLU A 107 -11.12 13.55 -22.09
CA GLU A 107 -11.04 14.31 -20.82
C GLU A 107 -11.02 13.36 -19.63
N LYS A 108 -11.93 12.37 -19.59
CA LYS A 108 -11.84 11.29 -18.60
C LYS A 108 -10.47 10.63 -18.64
N SER A 109 -9.87 10.39 -19.81
CA SER A 109 -8.54 9.78 -19.90
C SER A 109 -7.40 10.66 -19.36
N TYR A 110 -7.43 11.99 -19.49
CA TYR A 110 -6.34 12.85 -18.99
C TYR A 110 -6.43 13.04 -17.47
N PHE A 111 -7.61 13.42 -16.98
CA PHE A 111 -7.82 13.66 -15.54
C PHE A 111 -7.67 12.38 -14.73
N TYR A 112 -8.25 11.26 -15.20
CA TYR A 112 -8.06 9.94 -14.59
C TYR A 112 -6.58 9.57 -14.50
N LYS A 113 -5.81 9.75 -15.58
CA LYS A 113 -4.36 9.46 -15.57
C LYS A 113 -3.62 10.35 -14.58
N LYS A 114 -3.91 11.65 -14.56
CA LYS A 114 -3.26 12.60 -13.64
C LYS A 114 -3.56 12.27 -12.18
N SER A 115 -4.81 11.96 -11.84
CA SER A 115 -5.19 11.62 -10.46
C SER A 115 -4.59 10.28 -10.02
N ILE A 116 -4.46 9.28 -10.90
CA ILE A 116 -3.70 8.06 -10.61
C ILE A 116 -2.23 8.38 -10.29
N THR A 117 -1.61 9.27 -11.08
CA THR A 117 -0.22 9.69 -10.84
C THR A 117 -0.06 10.34 -9.46
N ILE A 118 -1.02 11.17 -9.04
CA ILE A 118 -1.01 11.81 -7.71
C ILE A 118 -1.12 10.76 -6.59
N GLY A 119 -2.07 9.83 -6.69
CA GLY A 119 -2.21 8.75 -5.70
C GLY A 119 -0.94 7.90 -5.59
N ASN A 120 -0.26 7.65 -6.73
CA ASN A 120 1.00 6.92 -6.75
C ASN A 120 2.17 7.72 -6.16
N ALA A 121 2.21 9.04 -6.37
CA ALA A 121 3.22 9.92 -5.79
C ALA A 121 3.11 9.93 -4.25
N TRP A 122 1.90 10.08 -3.72
CA TRP A 122 1.64 9.98 -2.28
C TRP A 122 2.06 8.62 -1.71
N ASN A 123 1.72 7.54 -2.41
CA ASN A 123 2.13 6.19 -2.00
C ASN A 123 3.65 6.04 -1.97
N ALA A 124 4.37 6.55 -2.98
CA ALA A 124 5.83 6.50 -3.02
C ALA A 124 6.48 7.33 -1.90
N LYS A 125 5.94 8.52 -1.62
CA LYS A 125 6.39 9.36 -0.49
C LYS A 125 6.20 8.65 0.84
N GLY A 126 5.05 8.00 1.04
CA GLY A 126 4.78 7.20 2.24
C GLY A 126 5.79 6.05 2.41
N LEU A 127 6.11 5.34 1.33
CA LEU A 127 7.16 4.30 1.36
C LEU A 127 8.54 4.85 1.73
N GLN A 128 8.90 6.03 1.23
CA GLN A 128 10.18 6.65 1.56
C GLN A 128 10.25 7.08 3.04
N LYS A 129 9.15 7.63 3.58
CA LYS A 129 9.07 7.99 5.01
C LYS A 129 9.14 6.75 5.90
N ALA A 130 8.45 5.67 5.51
CA ALA A 130 8.52 4.38 6.21
C ALA A 130 9.94 3.76 6.20
N GLN A 131 10.70 3.90 5.11
CA GLN A 131 12.11 3.45 5.05
C GLN A 131 13.03 4.19 6.02
N LYS A 132 12.66 5.40 6.44
CA LYS A 132 13.38 6.21 7.44
C LYS A 132 12.77 6.07 8.85
N ASP A 133 11.87 5.12 9.06
CA ASP A 133 11.10 4.92 10.30
C ASP A 133 10.23 6.11 10.72
N HIS A 134 9.87 7.01 9.80
CA HIS A 134 8.94 8.12 10.03
C HIS A 134 7.50 7.65 9.80
N TRP A 135 6.98 6.81 10.71
CA TRP A 135 5.73 6.07 10.50
C TRP A 135 4.48 6.94 10.53
N GLU A 136 4.42 7.99 11.36
CA GLU A 136 3.29 8.94 11.37
C GLU A 136 3.20 9.74 10.06
N GLU A 137 4.33 10.21 9.54
CA GLU A 137 4.38 10.90 8.24
C GLU A 137 4.00 9.96 7.08
N ALA A 138 4.46 8.71 7.16
CA ALA A 138 4.11 7.68 6.17
C ALA A 138 2.60 7.39 6.16
N LEU A 139 1.99 7.29 7.35
CA LEU A 139 0.55 7.11 7.51
C LEU A 139 -0.23 8.24 6.86
N LEU A 140 0.14 9.50 7.11
CA LEU A 140 -0.52 10.67 6.50
C LEU A 140 -0.42 10.63 4.96
N CYS A 141 0.76 10.28 4.43
CA CYS A 141 0.94 10.14 2.99
C CYS A 141 0.03 9.05 2.40
N TRP A 142 -0.13 7.92 3.07
CA TRP A 142 -1.01 6.85 2.60
C TRP A 142 -2.50 7.17 2.76
N GLN A 143 -2.91 7.95 3.77
CA GLN A 143 -4.28 8.46 3.88
C GLN A 143 -4.63 9.38 2.70
N ASN A 144 -3.72 10.30 2.32
CA ASN A 144 -3.87 11.13 1.12
C ASN A 144 -3.93 10.28 -0.16
N ALA A 145 -3.09 9.25 -0.28
CA ALA A 145 -3.12 8.32 -1.41
C ALA A 145 -4.46 7.56 -1.49
N LEU A 146 -5.01 7.17 -0.34
CA LEU A 146 -6.26 6.43 -0.24
C LEU A 146 -7.44 7.27 -0.74
N GLU A 147 -7.54 8.52 -0.29
CA GLU A 147 -8.60 9.44 -0.70
C GLU A 147 -8.62 9.61 -2.23
N VAL A 148 -7.45 9.87 -2.82
CA VAL A 148 -7.33 9.99 -4.29
C VAL A 148 -7.70 8.68 -4.98
N ARG A 149 -7.20 7.54 -4.52
CA ARG A 149 -7.46 6.24 -5.15
C ARG A 149 -8.94 5.87 -5.08
N VAL A 150 -9.60 6.03 -3.94
CA VAL A 150 -11.03 5.75 -3.78
C VAL A 150 -11.87 6.59 -4.75
N GLN A 151 -11.54 7.87 -4.91
CA GLN A 151 -12.29 8.76 -5.81
C GLN A 151 -12.11 8.41 -7.29
N VAL A 152 -10.92 7.91 -7.67
CA VAL A 152 -10.56 7.69 -9.08
C VAL A 152 -10.92 6.28 -9.54
N VAL A 153 -10.61 5.27 -8.74
CA VAL A 153 -10.76 3.85 -9.12
C VAL A 153 -11.86 3.12 -8.32
N GLY A 154 -12.42 3.77 -7.30
CA GLY A 154 -13.46 3.19 -6.43
C GLY A 154 -12.90 2.37 -5.27
N GLU A 155 -13.72 2.15 -4.26
CA GLU A 155 -13.37 1.50 -2.98
C GLU A 155 -12.90 0.04 -3.13
N ASN A 156 -13.34 -0.64 -4.19
CA ASN A 156 -13.11 -2.06 -4.40
C ASN A 156 -11.90 -2.38 -5.29
N HIS A 157 -11.06 -1.39 -5.59
CA HIS A 157 -9.88 -1.57 -6.45
C HIS A 157 -8.67 -2.10 -5.67
N LEU A 158 -7.79 -2.87 -6.32
CA LEU A 158 -6.60 -3.45 -5.67
C LEU A 158 -5.61 -2.38 -5.18
N ASP A 159 -5.52 -1.24 -5.85
CA ASP A 159 -4.70 -0.12 -5.37
C ASP A 159 -5.20 0.44 -4.04
N VAL A 160 -6.52 0.42 -3.81
CA VAL A 160 -7.12 0.80 -2.53
C VAL A 160 -6.77 -0.23 -1.46
N ALA A 161 -6.86 -1.52 -1.78
CA ALA A 161 -6.42 -2.59 -0.88
C ALA A 161 -4.93 -2.48 -0.50
N ASN A 162 -4.07 -2.15 -1.48
CA ASN A 162 -2.64 -1.95 -1.24
C ASN A 162 -2.39 -0.75 -0.32
N THR A 163 -3.14 0.36 -0.48
CA THR A 163 -3.03 1.49 0.43
C THR A 163 -3.47 1.13 1.85
N TYR A 164 -4.61 0.45 2.01
CA TYR A 164 -5.08 -0.02 3.32
C TYR A 164 -4.08 -0.96 3.99
N ASN A 165 -3.44 -1.84 3.22
CA ASN A 165 -2.38 -2.70 3.73
C ASN A 165 -1.20 -1.89 4.31
N ASN A 166 -0.77 -0.84 3.60
CA ASN A 166 0.32 0.02 4.08
C ASN A 166 -0.09 0.85 5.31
N ILE A 167 -1.31 1.40 5.30
CA ILE A 167 -1.88 2.11 6.46
C ILE A 167 -1.89 1.20 7.69
N GLY A 168 -2.35 -0.04 7.55
CA GLY A 168 -2.38 -1.01 8.65
C GLY A 168 -0.99 -1.34 9.19
N ILE A 169 0.01 -1.51 8.32
CA ILE A 169 1.40 -1.68 8.76
C ILE A 169 1.90 -0.45 9.53
N ALA A 170 1.64 0.76 9.03
CA ALA A 170 2.03 2.00 9.71
C ALA A 170 1.40 2.12 11.10
N GLN A 171 0.09 1.86 11.19
CA GLN A 171 -0.68 1.89 12.43
C GLN A 171 -0.12 0.90 13.47
N GLY A 172 0.26 -0.31 13.04
CA GLY A 172 0.93 -1.28 13.92
C GLY A 172 2.28 -0.78 14.43
N LYS A 173 3.08 -0.14 13.57
CA LYS A 173 4.40 0.40 13.95
C LYS A 173 4.32 1.56 14.94
N ILE A 174 3.26 2.36 14.91
CA ILE A 174 3.01 3.45 15.88
C ILE A 174 2.19 3.00 17.11
N GLY A 175 1.81 1.72 17.18
CA GLY A 175 1.09 1.14 18.32
C GLY A 175 -0.44 1.31 18.32
N CYS A 176 -1.06 1.85 17.26
CA CYS A 176 -2.52 1.86 17.12
C CYS A 176 -2.99 0.49 16.54
N TYR A 177 -2.95 -0.57 17.34
CA TYR A 177 -3.12 -1.96 16.88
C TYR A 177 -4.54 -2.31 16.40
N ASP A 178 -5.58 -1.77 17.05
CA ASP A 178 -6.97 -2.05 16.67
C ASP A 178 -7.32 -1.44 15.30
N GLU A 179 -6.83 -0.23 15.06
CA GLU A 179 -6.95 0.46 13.77
C GLU A 179 -6.18 -0.29 12.68
N ALA A 180 -4.98 -0.78 13.00
CA ALA A 180 -4.16 -1.58 12.09
C ALA A 180 -4.91 -2.83 11.61
N ILE A 181 -5.54 -3.56 12.54
CA ILE A 181 -6.34 -4.75 12.22
C ILE A 181 -7.52 -4.38 11.31
N LYS A 182 -8.25 -3.31 11.62
CA LYS A 182 -9.38 -2.85 10.77
C LYS A 182 -8.93 -2.52 9.36
N SER A 183 -7.83 -1.76 9.21
CA SER A 183 -7.27 -1.41 7.90
C SER A 183 -6.84 -2.65 7.10
N LEU A 184 -6.17 -3.62 7.76
CA LEU A 184 -5.76 -4.86 7.11
C LEU A 184 -6.95 -5.75 6.73
N GLN A 185 -8.01 -5.79 7.53
CA GLN A 185 -9.24 -6.50 7.19
C GLN A 185 -9.94 -5.90 5.97
N LEU A 186 -10.01 -4.57 5.85
CA LEU A 186 -10.52 -3.91 4.64
C LEU A 186 -9.69 -4.28 3.39
N ALA A 187 -8.35 -4.30 3.50
CA ALA A 187 -7.47 -4.75 2.42
C ALA A 187 -7.73 -6.23 2.05
N GLN A 188 -7.92 -7.08 3.06
CA GLN A 188 -8.22 -8.50 2.88
C GLN A 188 -9.54 -8.69 2.12
N ASP A 189 -10.62 -8.01 2.53
CA ASP A 189 -11.94 -8.14 1.92
C ASP A 189 -11.97 -7.70 0.46
N ILE A 190 -11.22 -6.65 0.12
CA ILE A 190 -11.08 -6.23 -1.28
C ILE A 190 -10.28 -7.28 -2.08
N ARG A 191 -9.16 -7.78 -1.54
CA ARG A 191 -8.32 -8.81 -2.19
C ARG A 191 -9.11 -10.10 -2.42
N LYS A 192 -9.88 -10.55 -1.43
CA LYS A 192 -10.76 -11.73 -1.54
C LYS A 192 -11.78 -11.57 -2.66
N ARG A 193 -12.45 -10.42 -2.73
CA ARG A 193 -13.45 -10.14 -3.78
C ARG A 193 -12.85 -10.03 -5.18
N GLN A 194 -11.65 -9.47 -5.32
CA GLN A 194 -11.02 -9.23 -6.63
C GLN A 194 -10.18 -10.41 -7.13
N LEU A 195 -9.57 -11.17 -6.22
CA LEU A 195 -8.55 -12.19 -6.54
C LEU A 195 -8.97 -13.61 -6.14
N GLY A 196 -10.02 -13.74 -5.32
CA GLY A 196 -10.43 -14.99 -4.70
C GLY A 196 -9.82 -15.20 -3.31
N GLU A 197 -10.48 -16.03 -2.50
CA GLU A 197 -10.11 -16.33 -1.11
C GLU A 197 -8.71 -16.90 -0.98
N ASP A 198 -8.31 -17.76 -1.91
CA ASP A 198 -7.06 -18.49 -1.77
C ASP A 198 -5.84 -17.67 -2.16
N HIS A 199 -5.98 -16.49 -2.78
CA HIS A 199 -4.88 -15.77 -3.45
C HIS A 199 -3.69 -15.43 -2.53
N LYS A 200 -2.46 -15.49 -3.05
CA LYS A 200 -1.22 -15.17 -2.30
C LYS A 200 -1.21 -13.79 -1.63
N GLU A 201 -1.92 -12.81 -2.19
CA GLU A 201 -2.06 -11.47 -1.60
C GLU A 201 -2.97 -11.47 -0.37
N VAL A 202 -3.97 -12.36 -0.32
CA VAL A 202 -4.78 -12.61 0.90
C VAL A 202 -3.89 -13.24 1.96
N ALA A 203 -3.05 -14.20 1.58
CA ALA A 203 -2.05 -14.80 2.47
C ALA A 203 -1.07 -13.77 3.04
N ALA A 204 -0.59 -12.83 2.22
CA ALA A 204 0.26 -11.73 2.67
C ALA A 204 -0.46 -10.81 3.66
N THR A 205 -1.74 -10.46 3.42
CA THR A 205 -2.51 -9.68 4.39
C THR A 205 -2.69 -10.41 5.72
N LEU A 206 -3.01 -11.71 5.68
CA LEU A 206 -3.15 -12.54 6.89
C LEU A 206 -1.86 -12.55 7.71
N HIS A 207 -0.71 -12.66 7.03
CA HIS A 207 0.59 -12.58 7.70
C HIS A 207 0.79 -11.21 8.38
N ASN A 208 0.43 -10.10 7.73
CA ASN A 208 0.52 -8.77 8.34
C ASN A 208 -0.42 -8.63 9.55
N ILE A 209 -1.62 -9.21 9.51
CA ILE A 209 -2.53 -9.23 10.68
C ILE A 209 -1.89 -10.02 11.82
N GLY A 210 -1.27 -11.17 11.52
CA GLY A 210 -0.49 -11.94 12.50
C GLY A 210 0.62 -11.11 13.14
N ASN A 211 1.39 -10.35 12.34
CA ASN A 211 2.43 -9.46 12.86
C ASN A 211 1.88 -8.39 13.81
N VAL A 212 0.71 -7.82 13.51
CA VAL A 212 0.05 -6.83 14.39
C VAL A 212 -0.37 -7.47 15.72
N TYR A 213 -0.97 -8.67 15.69
CA TYR A 213 -1.32 -9.38 16.93
C TYR A 213 -0.08 -9.77 17.75
N GLN A 214 1.01 -10.14 17.07
CA GLN A 214 2.27 -10.43 17.74
C GLN A 214 2.82 -9.17 18.44
N GLN A 215 2.78 -8.02 17.77
CA GLN A 215 3.20 -6.74 18.35
C GLN A 215 2.29 -6.28 19.50
N SER A 216 0.99 -6.57 19.44
CA SER A 216 0.04 -6.27 20.52
C SER A 216 0.13 -7.24 21.70
N GLY A 217 0.94 -8.30 21.61
CA GLY A 217 1.12 -9.31 22.65
C GLY A 217 0.11 -10.46 22.62
N ASP A 218 -0.78 -10.53 21.64
CA ASP A 218 -1.72 -11.65 21.46
C ASP A 218 -1.09 -12.73 20.56
N PHE A 219 -0.08 -13.40 21.13
CA PHE A 219 0.77 -14.33 20.38
C PHE A 219 0.01 -15.55 19.83
N LEU A 220 -0.99 -16.07 20.56
CA LEU A 220 -1.75 -17.23 20.09
C LEU A 220 -2.65 -16.86 18.91
N LYS A 221 -3.25 -15.67 18.94
CA LYS A 221 -3.99 -15.17 17.78
C LYS A 221 -3.09 -14.89 16.60
N ALA A 222 -1.88 -14.36 16.83
CA ALA A 222 -0.88 -14.21 15.78
C ALA A 222 -0.59 -15.55 15.08
N VAL A 223 -0.42 -16.63 15.85
CA VAL A 223 -0.23 -17.99 15.32
C VAL A 223 -1.39 -18.43 14.43
N GLU A 224 -2.64 -18.22 14.83
CA GLU A 224 -3.82 -18.58 14.00
C GLU A 224 -3.78 -17.92 12.61
N TYR A 225 -3.43 -16.63 12.58
CA TYR A 225 -3.30 -15.86 11.33
C TYR A 225 -2.10 -16.31 10.50
N PHE A 226 -0.96 -16.59 11.14
CA PHE A 226 0.22 -17.12 10.43
C PHE A 226 -0.02 -18.52 9.88
N GLN A 227 -0.74 -19.39 10.59
CA GLN A 227 -1.13 -20.72 10.10
C GLN A 227 -2.05 -20.62 8.88
N SER A 228 -3.06 -19.74 8.95
CA SER A 228 -3.96 -19.47 7.81
C SER A 228 -3.17 -18.93 6.60
N SER A 229 -2.25 -18.00 6.82
CA SER A 229 -1.34 -17.51 5.78
C SER A 229 -0.49 -18.64 5.19
N LYS A 230 0.17 -19.45 6.04
CA LYS A 230 1.00 -20.58 5.64
C LYS A 230 0.24 -21.56 4.76
N GLN A 231 -1.02 -21.88 5.10
CA GLN A 231 -1.86 -22.78 4.30
C GLN A 231 -2.10 -22.23 2.89
N LEU A 232 -2.44 -20.95 2.77
CA LEU A 232 -2.63 -20.33 1.45
C LEU A 232 -1.31 -20.25 0.66
N GLN A 233 -0.19 -19.94 1.32
CA GLN A 233 1.13 -19.96 0.68
C GLN A 233 1.47 -21.36 0.15
N GLN A 234 1.11 -22.43 0.86
CA GLN A 234 1.31 -23.81 0.42
C GLN A 234 0.46 -24.17 -0.80
N ILE A 235 -0.78 -23.67 -0.88
CA ILE A 235 -1.65 -23.88 -2.05
C ILE A 235 -1.04 -23.23 -3.30
N HIS A 236 -0.52 -22.00 -3.18
CA HIS A 236 0.01 -21.25 -4.32
C HIS A 236 1.40 -21.67 -4.77
N PHE A 237 2.32 -21.85 -3.83
CA PHE A 237 3.72 -22.05 -4.14
C PHE A 237 4.19 -23.50 -3.93
N GLY A 238 3.37 -24.35 -3.32
CA GLY A 238 3.74 -25.67 -2.87
C GLY A 238 4.38 -25.67 -1.48
N LYS A 239 4.56 -26.87 -0.92
CA LYS A 239 5.01 -27.06 0.48
C LYS A 239 6.44 -26.64 0.74
N ASN A 240 7.31 -26.70 -0.27
CA ASN A 240 8.76 -26.45 -0.16
C ASN A 240 9.10 -25.07 -0.73
N HIS A 241 8.46 -24.02 -0.23
CA HIS A 241 8.68 -22.66 -0.71
C HIS A 241 9.08 -21.73 0.43
N VAL A 242 9.95 -20.76 0.14
CA VAL A 242 10.49 -19.81 1.13
C VAL A 242 9.38 -19.07 1.89
N GLN A 243 8.27 -18.73 1.24
CA GLN A 243 7.14 -18.07 1.92
C GLN A 243 6.42 -18.98 2.93
N VAL A 244 6.40 -20.29 2.69
CA VAL A 244 5.85 -21.28 3.64
C VAL A 244 6.77 -21.41 4.84
N ALA A 245 8.09 -21.39 4.61
CA ALA A 245 9.09 -21.36 5.67
C ALA A 245 8.96 -20.09 6.52
N ARG A 246 8.91 -18.90 5.90
CA ARG A 246 8.76 -17.63 6.63
C ARG A 246 7.51 -17.55 7.50
N ALA A 247 6.38 -18.07 7.02
CA ALA A 247 5.19 -18.18 7.86
C ALA A 247 5.39 -19.16 9.04
N ALA A 248 6.15 -20.25 8.86
CA ALA A 248 6.51 -21.16 9.95
C ALA A 248 7.49 -20.52 10.96
N ILE A 249 8.45 -19.72 10.49
CA ILE A 249 9.35 -18.93 11.35
C ILE A 249 8.56 -17.96 12.21
N ALA A 250 7.61 -17.23 11.62
CA ALA A 250 6.74 -16.31 12.37
C ALA A 250 5.89 -17.04 13.42
N ILE A 251 5.42 -18.26 13.12
CA ILE A 251 4.75 -19.13 14.10
C ILE A 251 5.71 -19.49 15.25
N GLY A 252 6.97 -19.85 14.94
CA GLY A 252 8.00 -20.17 15.92
C GLY A 252 8.29 -18.99 16.86
N HIS A 253 8.46 -17.78 16.32
CA HIS A 253 8.64 -16.56 17.11
C HIS A 253 7.44 -16.28 18.02
N ALA A 254 6.22 -16.41 17.50
CA ALA A 254 5.01 -16.18 18.30
C ALA A 254 4.87 -17.21 19.43
N TYR A 255 5.14 -18.50 19.17
CA TYR A 255 5.16 -19.50 20.23
C TYR A 255 6.27 -19.28 21.26
N PHE A 256 7.46 -18.86 20.82
CA PHE A 256 8.55 -18.51 21.72
C PHE A 256 8.14 -17.40 22.68
N GLN A 257 7.55 -16.32 22.15
CA GLN A 257 7.03 -15.22 22.97
C GLN A 257 5.87 -15.61 23.88
N ALA A 258 5.09 -16.64 23.50
CA ALA A 258 4.06 -17.24 24.33
C ALA A 258 4.58 -18.24 25.39
N ALA A 259 5.91 -18.39 25.52
CA ALA A 259 6.56 -19.40 26.37
C ALA A 259 6.12 -20.85 26.06
N LYS A 260 5.79 -21.12 24.79
CA LYS A 260 5.42 -22.43 24.25
C LYS A 260 6.61 -23.05 23.55
N TRP A 261 7.56 -23.53 24.35
CA TRP A 261 8.89 -23.93 23.86
C TRP A 261 8.84 -25.14 22.93
N GLU A 262 8.02 -26.15 23.23
CA GLU A 262 7.88 -27.34 22.39
C GLU A 262 7.30 -26.97 21.00
N GLU A 263 6.19 -26.23 20.97
CA GLU A 263 5.57 -25.82 19.69
C GLU A 263 6.46 -24.84 18.90
N SER A 264 7.24 -24.01 19.59
CA SER A 264 8.22 -23.11 18.96
C SER A 264 9.35 -23.90 18.29
N LEU A 265 9.92 -24.88 18.99
CA LEU A 265 10.98 -25.75 18.49
C LEU A 265 10.53 -26.53 17.25
N GLU A 266 9.33 -27.12 17.29
CA GLU A 266 8.74 -27.81 16.14
C GLU A 266 8.58 -26.88 14.93
N ALA A 267 8.15 -25.64 15.15
CA ALA A 267 7.97 -24.67 14.09
C ALA A 267 9.29 -24.27 13.42
N TYR A 268 10.36 -24.00 14.19
CA TYR A 268 11.66 -23.66 13.64
C TYR A 268 12.32 -24.82 12.90
N ILE A 269 12.31 -26.03 13.47
CA ILE A 269 12.85 -27.23 12.80
C ILE A 269 12.11 -27.46 11.48
N GLY A 270 10.77 -27.36 11.49
CA GLY A 270 9.95 -27.48 10.29
C GLY A 270 10.25 -26.38 9.25
N ALA A 271 10.57 -25.16 9.67
CA ALA A 271 10.99 -24.07 8.79
C ALA A 271 12.34 -24.37 8.13
N ILE A 272 13.35 -24.79 8.90
CA ILE A 272 14.68 -25.18 8.39
C ILE A 272 14.55 -26.31 7.36
N GLU A 273 13.76 -27.34 7.66
CA GLU A 273 13.55 -28.45 6.72
C GLU A 273 12.86 -27.96 5.43
N THR A 274 11.91 -27.05 5.54
CA THR A 274 11.24 -26.45 4.38
C THR A 274 12.22 -25.66 3.51
N LEU A 275 13.10 -24.86 4.12
CA LEU A 275 14.16 -24.10 3.41
C LEU A 275 15.17 -25.03 2.72
N ARG A 276 15.64 -26.07 3.42
CA ARG A 276 16.53 -27.09 2.85
C ARG A 276 15.91 -27.75 1.63
N ARG A 277 14.63 -28.14 1.71
CA ARG A 277 13.88 -28.73 0.59
C ARG A 277 13.62 -27.73 -0.54
N ALA A 278 13.62 -26.43 -0.26
CA ALA A 278 13.56 -25.37 -1.26
C ALA A 278 14.91 -25.10 -1.95
N GLY A 279 15.98 -25.77 -1.52
CA GLY A 279 17.33 -25.64 -2.10
C GLY A 279 18.17 -24.52 -1.50
N ILE A 280 17.77 -23.98 -0.34
CA ILE A 280 18.57 -23.00 0.40
C ILE A 280 19.76 -23.70 1.07
N SER A 281 20.94 -23.09 0.99
CA SER A 281 22.18 -23.64 1.52
C SER A 281 22.19 -23.66 3.04
N GLU A 282 22.86 -24.64 3.65
CA GLU A 282 23.06 -24.70 5.11
C GLU A 282 23.88 -23.54 5.67
N ASP A 283 24.66 -22.88 4.79
CA ASP A 283 25.48 -21.71 5.08
C ASP A 283 24.73 -20.39 4.80
N ASP A 284 23.44 -20.45 4.44
CA ASP A 284 22.60 -19.27 4.26
C ASP A 284 22.31 -18.62 5.62
N ASP A 285 22.43 -17.28 5.69
CA ASP A 285 22.24 -16.51 6.92
C ASP A 285 20.87 -16.79 7.57
N GLU A 286 19.81 -17.01 6.77
CA GLU A 286 18.46 -17.31 7.29
C GLU A 286 18.44 -18.68 8.01
N ILE A 287 19.17 -19.68 7.51
CA ILE A 287 19.27 -21.00 8.16
C ILE A 287 20.18 -20.94 9.39
N ILE A 288 21.27 -20.17 9.33
CA ILE A 288 22.20 -20.01 10.47
C ILE A 288 21.46 -19.38 11.66
N HIS A 289 20.75 -18.27 11.45
CA HIS A 289 19.98 -17.62 12.51
C HIS A 289 18.89 -18.53 13.08
N LEU A 290 18.18 -19.29 12.25
CA LEU A 290 17.18 -20.24 12.76
C LEU A 290 17.79 -21.35 13.63
N LYS A 291 19.04 -21.75 13.38
CA LYS A 291 19.72 -22.71 14.26
C LYS A 291 20.09 -22.09 15.60
N GLU A 292 20.40 -20.79 15.64
CA GLU A 292 20.59 -20.04 16.88
C GLU A 292 19.27 -19.95 17.64
N ASP A 293 18.17 -19.60 16.97
CA ASP A 293 16.82 -19.57 17.59
C ASP A 293 16.44 -20.93 18.19
N VAL A 294 16.76 -22.03 17.50
CA VAL A 294 16.55 -23.40 18.01
C VAL A 294 17.35 -23.64 19.31
N GLN A 295 18.62 -23.23 19.36
CA GLN A 295 19.44 -23.37 20.56
C GLN A 295 18.89 -22.56 21.74
N ASP A 296 18.40 -21.35 21.47
CA ASP A 296 17.79 -20.50 22.49
C ASP A 296 16.50 -21.14 23.04
N VAL A 297 15.66 -21.70 22.16
CA VAL A 297 14.44 -22.42 22.59
C VAL A 297 14.78 -23.67 23.42
N GLU A 298 15.76 -24.46 22.98
CA GLU A 298 16.22 -25.64 23.73
C GLU A 298 16.77 -25.26 25.11
N ALA A 299 17.47 -24.13 25.22
CA ALA A 299 17.95 -23.62 26.49
C ALA A 299 16.80 -23.23 27.43
N GLU A 300 15.77 -22.55 26.95
CA GLU A 300 14.59 -22.21 27.76
C GLU A 300 13.75 -23.44 28.13
N LEU A 301 13.57 -24.39 27.20
CA LEU A 301 12.88 -25.64 27.45
C LEU A 301 13.56 -26.42 28.60
N ASN A 302 14.89 -26.54 28.55
CA ASN A 302 15.66 -27.21 29.59
C ASN A 302 15.60 -26.51 30.95
N ARG A 303 15.41 -25.19 31.00
CA ARG A 303 15.22 -24.44 32.25
C ARG A 303 13.82 -24.61 32.85
N SER A 304 12.85 -25.01 32.03
CA SER A 304 11.44 -25.16 32.45
C SER A 304 11.08 -26.54 33.00
N LEU A 305 11.97 -27.53 32.83
CA LEU A 305 11.85 -28.92 33.32
C LEU A 305 12.47 -29.09 34.72
#